data_AF-A0A2E1FSZ5-F1
#
_entry.id   AF-A0A2E1FSZ5-F1
#
_cell.length_a   1.000
_cell.length_b   1.000
_cell.length_c   1.000
_cell.angle_alpha   90.00
_cell.angle_beta   90.00
_cell.angle_gamma   90.00
#
_symmetry.space_group_name_H-M   'P 1'
#
loop_
_entity.id
_entity.type
_entity.pdbx_description
1 polymer ?
#
loop_
_entity_poly.entity_id
_entity_poly.type
_entity_poly.pdbx_seq_one_letter_code
_entity_poly.pdbx_strand_id
1 'polypeptide(L)'
;MSTMKHHKTIGLAVRQVNLDEVGSEAIVKIVSHHYPRRDLHHLSSGKIAELYAVIQCVSDLLREDNWHLHHTQSGAPLLFENGHRSVLSISISHTIDKIEEGGIAYAAVILSREVKKIGVDIVLKADLRIKRVAHRVMRDQEIETGRLAEVWACKEAMYKALGPLLDFKKDLTVDFDSENEDLAQGSGYNWKIYREEKIVVALGPF
;
A
#
# COMPACT_ATOMS: atom_id res chain seq x y z
N MET A 1 -19.13 -28.08 -15.03
CA MET A 1 -18.37 -26.81 -15.00
C MET A 1 -17.28 -26.96 -13.95
N SER A 2 -16.02 -27.00 -14.38
CA SER A 2 -14.88 -27.21 -13.48
C SER A 2 -14.66 -25.94 -12.66
N THR A 3 -14.99 -25.97 -11.38
CA THR A 3 -14.61 -24.92 -10.44
C THR A 3 -13.09 -24.95 -10.30
N MET A 4 -12.39 -24.06 -10.99
CA MET A 4 -10.98 -23.81 -10.70
C MET A 4 -10.87 -23.43 -9.22
N LYS A 5 -10.33 -24.36 -8.42
CA LYS A 5 -9.91 -24.08 -7.06
C LYS A 5 -8.70 -23.15 -7.16
N HIS A 6 -8.94 -21.84 -7.07
CA HIS A 6 -7.86 -20.89 -6.87
C HIS A 6 -7.21 -21.21 -5.53
N HIS A 7 -6.00 -21.74 -5.59
CA HIS A 7 -5.15 -22.03 -4.44
C HIS A 7 -4.81 -20.70 -3.78
N LYS A 8 -4.86 -20.65 -2.45
CA LYS A 8 -4.46 -19.53 -1.58
C LYS A 8 -3.78 -18.36 -2.29
N THR A 9 -4.54 -17.35 -2.72
CA THR A 9 -3.97 -16.25 -3.52
C THR A 9 -3.97 -14.96 -2.73
N ILE A 10 -2.82 -14.68 -2.10
CA ILE A 10 -2.43 -13.32 -1.73
C ILE A 10 -1.53 -12.82 -2.86
N GLY A 11 -1.96 -11.78 -3.56
CA GLY A 11 -1.20 -11.16 -4.64
C GLY A 11 -0.69 -9.78 -4.20
N LEU A 12 0.58 -9.49 -4.46
CA LEU A 12 1.19 -8.19 -4.27
C LEU A 12 1.63 -7.65 -5.63
N ALA A 13 1.31 -6.39 -5.91
CA ALA A 13 1.89 -5.65 -7.01
C ALA A 13 2.49 -4.34 -6.51
N VAL A 14 3.65 -4.00 -7.04
CA VAL A 14 4.35 -2.74 -6.80
C VAL A 14 4.64 -2.10 -8.16
N ARG A 15 4.32 -0.82 -8.29
CA ARG A 15 4.51 -0.03 -9.52
C ARG A 15 5.06 1.33 -9.21
N GLN A 16 5.74 1.88 -10.20
CA GLN A 16 6.22 3.25 -10.19
C GLN A 16 5.79 3.95 -11.49
N VAL A 17 5.46 5.23 -11.38
CA VAL A 17 5.02 6.09 -12.49
C VAL A 17 5.77 7.40 -12.40
N ASN A 18 6.39 7.83 -13.50
CA ASN A 18 6.98 9.17 -13.57
C ASN A 18 5.87 10.22 -13.64
N LEU A 19 6.03 11.31 -12.90
CA LEU A 19 5.05 12.39 -12.85
C LEU A 19 4.80 13.04 -14.23
N ASP A 20 5.77 12.97 -15.13
CA ASP A 20 5.66 13.52 -16.49
C ASP A 20 4.78 12.68 -17.41
N GLU A 21 4.52 11.41 -17.06
CA GLU A 21 3.70 10.50 -17.88
C GLU A 21 2.19 10.76 -17.74
N VAL A 22 1.77 11.49 -16.69
CA VAL A 22 0.35 11.61 -16.33
C VAL A 22 -0.33 12.92 -16.74
N GLY A 23 0.33 13.73 -17.57
CA GLY A 23 -0.20 15.00 -18.07
C GLY A 23 -1.23 14.88 -19.21
N SER A 24 -1.49 13.68 -19.73
CA SER A 24 -2.37 13.50 -20.89
C SER A 24 -3.84 13.25 -20.51
N GLU A 25 -4.77 13.71 -21.37
CA GLU A 25 -6.21 13.44 -21.21
C GLU A 25 -6.54 11.94 -21.18
N ALA A 26 -5.74 11.12 -21.87
CA ALA A 26 -5.90 9.67 -21.88
C ALA A 26 -5.72 9.07 -20.48
N ILE A 27 -4.71 9.53 -19.72
CA ILE A 27 -4.47 9.08 -18.35
C ILE A 27 -5.59 9.54 -17.43
N VAL A 28 -6.04 10.79 -17.55
CA VAL A 28 -7.18 11.30 -16.76
C VAL A 28 -8.43 10.46 -17.01
N LYS A 29 -8.68 10.07 -18.27
CA LYS A 29 -9.81 9.19 -18.61
C LYS A 29 -9.69 7.81 -17.96
N ILE A 30 -8.51 7.20 -17.98
CA ILE A 30 -8.25 5.91 -17.30
C ILE A 30 -8.49 6.06 -15.79
N VAL A 31 -7.95 7.10 -15.17
CA VAL A 31 -8.13 7.35 -13.73
C VAL A 31 -9.61 7.56 -13.40
N SER A 32 -10.35 8.29 -14.23
CA SER A 32 -11.78 8.54 -14.02
C SER A 32 -12.62 7.27 -14.10
N HIS A 33 -12.21 6.31 -14.94
CA HIS A 33 -12.90 5.03 -15.10
C HIS A 33 -12.80 4.19 -13.81
N HIS A 34 -11.60 4.11 -13.22
CA HIS A 34 -11.36 3.29 -12.03
C HIS A 34 -11.65 4.01 -10.71
N TYR A 35 -11.77 5.35 -10.71
CA TYR A 35 -12.16 6.16 -9.56
C TYR A 35 -13.38 7.05 -9.88
N PRO A 36 -14.56 6.47 -10.19
CA PRO A 36 -15.70 7.21 -10.72
C PRO A 36 -16.32 8.24 -9.76
N ARG A 37 -15.95 8.21 -8.47
CA ARG A 37 -16.43 9.14 -7.44
C ARG A 37 -15.39 10.21 -7.05
N ARG A 38 -14.23 10.24 -7.68
CA ARG A 38 -13.19 11.25 -7.45
C ARG A 38 -13.38 12.38 -8.46
N ASP A 39 -13.41 13.61 -7.96
CA ASP A 39 -13.20 14.78 -8.81
C ASP A 39 -11.71 14.88 -9.15
N LEU A 40 -11.38 14.74 -10.44
CA LEU A 40 -10.00 14.76 -10.92
C LEU A 40 -9.53 16.14 -11.37
N HIS A 41 -10.45 17.08 -11.63
CA HIS A 41 -10.10 18.38 -12.22
C HIS A 41 -9.26 19.26 -11.30
N HIS A 42 -9.30 18.99 -9.99
CA HIS A 42 -8.58 19.74 -8.96
C HIS A 42 -7.38 18.97 -8.38
N LEU A 43 -7.05 17.79 -8.92
CA LEU A 43 -5.93 16.99 -8.42
C LEU A 43 -4.61 17.45 -9.03
N SER A 44 -3.55 17.48 -8.23
CA SER A 44 -2.20 17.71 -8.73
C SER A 44 -1.73 16.53 -9.58
N SER A 45 -0.78 16.78 -10.49
CA SER A 45 -0.17 15.72 -11.31
C SER A 45 0.40 14.59 -10.45
N GLY A 46 1.01 14.93 -9.31
CA GLY A 46 1.48 13.92 -8.35
C GLY A 46 0.35 13.02 -7.84
N LYS A 47 -0.84 13.58 -7.55
CA LYS A 47 -1.96 12.77 -7.11
C LYS A 47 -2.53 11.90 -8.24
N ILE A 48 -2.56 12.40 -9.47
CA ILE A 48 -2.93 11.60 -10.65
C ILE A 48 -1.95 10.45 -10.84
N ALA A 49 -0.64 10.69 -10.69
CA ALA A 49 0.40 9.67 -10.77
C ALA A 49 0.25 8.57 -9.71
N GLU A 50 -0.05 8.93 -8.46
CA GLU A 50 -0.34 7.94 -7.41
C GLU A 50 -1.54 7.06 -7.78
N LEU A 51 -2.66 7.68 -8.20
CA LEU A 51 -3.86 6.94 -8.57
C LEU A 51 -3.62 6.03 -9.78
N TYR A 52 -2.84 6.50 -10.75
CA TYR A 52 -2.47 5.74 -11.93
C TYR A 52 -1.53 4.57 -11.61
N ALA A 53 -0.55 4.76 -10.73
CA ALA A 53 0.31 3.67 -10.25
C ALA A 53 -0.51 2.59 -9.51
N VAL A 54 -1.51 2.99 -8.71
CA VAL A 54 -2.44 2.04 -8.07
C VAL A 54 -3.27 1.30 -9.11
N ILE A 55 -3.72 1.97 -10.18
CA ILE A 55 -4.46 1.32 -11.28
C ILE A 55 -3.63 0.24 -11.93
N GLN A 56 -2.38 0.53 -12.27
CA GLN A 56 -1.47 -0.47 -12.83
C GLN A 56 -1.35 -1.68 -11.91
N CYS A 57 -1.11 -1.45 -10.61
CA CYS A 57 -1.03 -2.55 -9.62
C CYS A 57 -2.31 -3.42 -9.60
N VAL A 58 -3.50 -2.81 -9.58
CA VAL A 58 -4.76 -3.57 -9.53
C VAL A 58 -4.98 -4.33 -10.84
N SER A 59 -4.76 -3.70 -12.00
CA SER A 59 -4.88 -4.36 -13.31
C SER A 59 -3.90 -5.53 -13.46
N ASP A 60 -2.68 -5.42 -12.95
CA ASP A 60 -1.72 -6.54 -12.95
C ASP A 60 -2.21 -7.74 -12.13
N LEU A 61 -2.84 -7.47 -10.99
CA LEU A 61 -3.32 -8.50 -10.08
C LEU A 61 -4.62 -9.16 -10.56
N LEU A 62 -5.54 -8.38 -11.12
CA LEU A 62 -6.83 -8.89 -11.60
C LEU A 62 -6.74 -9.47 -13.01
N ARG A 63 -5.82 -8.96 -13.85
CA ARG A 63 -5.69 -9.29 -15.28
C ARG A 63 -6.96 -9.03 -16.09
N GLU A 64 -7.78 -8.10 -15.61
CA GLU A 64 -9.02 -7.63 -16.22
C GLU A 64 -9.15 -6.13 -15.96
N ASP A 65 -9.89 -5.42 -16.83
CA ASP A 65 -10.04 -3.96 -16.75
C ASP A 65 -11.41 -3.51 -16.25
N ASN A 66 -12.38 -4.42 -16.08
CA ASN A 66 -13.72 -4.06 -15.63
C ASN A 66 -13.82 -4.03 -14.09
N TRP A 67 -13.16 -3.05 -13.49
CA TRP A 67 -13.15 -2.86 -12.04
C TRP A 67 -13.07 -1.38 -11.68
N HIS A 68 -13.49 -1.03 -10.46
CA HIS A 68 -13.29 0.31 -9.92
C HIS A 68 -13.13 0.29 -8.40
N LEU A 69 -12.60 1.39 -7.86
CA LEU A 69 -12.41 1.61 -6.44
C LEU A 69 -13.38 2.64 -5.91
N HIS A 70 -14.03 2.27 -4.81
CA HIS A 70 -14.68 3.21 -3.91
C HIS A 70 -13.89 3.31 -2.61
N HIS A 71 -14.21 4.34 -1.82
CA HIS A 71 -13.67 4.49 -0.48
C HIS A 71 -14.84 4.59 0.50
N THR A 72 -14.67 3.95 1.66
CA THR A 72 -15.56 4.15 2.81
C THR A 72 -15.41 5.57 3.36
N GLN A 73 -16.27 5.97 4.29
CA GLN A 73 -16.15 7.25 4.99
C GLN A 73 -14.82 7.40 5.76
N SER A 74 -14.24 6.29 6.24
CA SER A 74 -12.92 6.29 6.88
C SER A 74 -11.75 6.28 5.90
N GLY A 75 -12.02 6.33 4.59
CA GLY A 75 -10.99 6.28 3.55
C GLY A 75 -10.49 4.88 3.22
N ALA A 76 -11.03 3.81 3.81
CA ALA A 76 -10.64 2.44 3.46
C ALA A 76 -11.12 2.07 2.04
N PRO A 77 -10.29 1.42 1.21
CA PRO A 77 -10.64 1.07 -0.17
C PRO A 77 -11.66 -0.07 -0.25
N LEU A 78 -12.52 0.00 -1.24
CA LEU A 78 -13.50 -1.03 -1.61
C LEU A 78 -13.35 -1.33 -3.10
N LEU A 79 -12.99 -2.58 -3.42
CA LEU A 79 -12.88 -3.04 -4.80
C LEU A 79 -14.24 -3.53 -5.32
N PHE A 80 -14.58 -3.10 -6.52
CA PHE A 80 -15.73 -3.59 -7.28
C PHE A 80 -15.24 -4.17 -8.60
N GLU A 81 -15.69 -5.38 -8.93
CA GLU A 81 -15.40 -6.09 -10.17
C GLU A 81 -16.72 -6.34 -10.90
N ASN A 82 -16.78 -6.03 -12.18
CA ASN A 82 -17.99 -6.21 -13.01
C ASN A 82 -19.27 -5.60 -12.38
N GLY A 83 -19.14 -4.45 -11.71
CA GLY A 83 -20.25 -3.74 -11.07
C GLY A 83 -20.66 -4.27 -9.69
N HIS A 84 -20.06 -5.37 -9.20
CA HIS A 84 -20.35 -5.97 -7.91
C HIS A 84 -19.18 -5.80 -6.94
N ARG A 85 -19.48 -5.73 -5.64
CA ARG A 85 -18.42 -5.67 -4.63
C ARG A 85 -17.59 -6.95 -4.67
N SER A 86 -16.28 -6.80 -4.79
CA SER A 86 -15.33 -7.92 -4.82
C SER A 86 -15.39 -8.72 -3.51
N VAL A 87 -15.13 -10.02 -3.62
CA VAL A 87 -14.87 -10.90 -2.47
C VAL A 87 -13.44 -10.76 -1.95
N LEU A 88 -12.56 -10.11 -2.71
CA LEU A 88 -11.17 -9.86 -2.34
C LEU A 88 -11.10 -8.71 -1.35
N SER A 89 -10.26 -8.89 -0.34
CA SER A 89 -9.81 -7.80 0.52
C SER A 89 -8.66 -7.08 -0.16
N ILE A 90 -8.64 -5.76 -0.07
CA ILE A 90 -7.66 -4.91 -0.71
C ILE A 90 -7.02 -3.97 0.32
N SER A 91 -5.72 -3.78 0.22
CA SER A 91 -5.02 -2.67 0.87
C SER A 91 -4.13 -1.97 -0.14
N ILE A 92 -4.02 -0.65 0.00
CA ILE A 92 -3.35 0.23 -0.94
C ILE A 92 -2.41 1.14 -0.15
N SER A 93 -1.21 1.31 -0.65
CA SER A 93 -0.32 2.39 -0.22
C SER A 93 0.37 3.02 -1.41
N HIS A 94 0.69 4.30 -1.29
CA HIS A 94 1.40 5.04 -2.31
C HIS A 94 2.23 6.15 -1.66
N THR A 95 3.32 6.53 -2.32
CA THR A 95 4.19 7.63 -1.90
C THR A 95 4.81 8.29 -3.15
N ILE A 96 5.35 9.49 -3.01
CA ILE A 96 6.02 10.21 -4.10
C ILE A 96 7.43 10.58 -3.67
N ASP A 97 8.41 10.12 -4.43
CA ASP A 97 9.78 10.64 -4.40
C ASP A 97 9.83 11.89 -5.27
N LYS A 98 9.77 13.07 -4.63
CA LYS A 98 9.86 14.36 -5.32
C LYS A 98 11.32 14.75 -5.48
N ILE A 99 11.70 15.04 -6.70
CA ILE A 99 12.98 15.66 -7.05
C ILE A 99 12.72 17.08 -7.58
N GLU A 100 13.75 17.93 -7.66
CA GLU A 100 13.59 19.34 -8.04
C GLU A 100 12.85 19.52 -9.38
N GLU A 101 13.07 18.59 -10.32
CA GLU A 101 12.37 18.52 -11.60
C GLU A 101 11.63 17.17 -11.73
N GLY A 102 10.33 17.17 -11.45
CA GLY A 102 9.48 15.99 -11.59
C GLY A 102 9.40 15.13 -10.34
N GLY A 103 9.38 13.81 -10.52
CA GLY A 103 9.27 12.86 -9.43
C GLY A 103 8.73 11.50 -9.86
N ILE A 104 8.77 10.56 -8.92
CA ILE A 104 8.29 9.19 -9.13
C ILE A 104 7.22 8.90 -8.08
N ALA A 105 6.02 8.58 -8.54
CA ALA A 105 4.97 8.02 -7.70
C ALA A 105 5.16 6.51 -7.59
N TYR A 106 5.21 5.99 -6.38
CA TYR A 106 5.25 4.57 -6.08
C TYR A 106 3.90 4.13 -5.51
N ALA A 107 3.44 2.94 -5.88
CA ALA A 107 2.26 2.32 -5.29
C ALA A 107 2.52 0.84 -4.99
N ALA A 108 1.94 0.37 -3.89
CA ALA A 108 1.85 -1.04 -3.54
C ALA A 108 0.39 -1.41 -3.27
N VAL A 109 -0.07 -2.50 -3.88
CA VAL A 109 -1.41 -3.04 -3.67
C VAL A 109 -1.31 -4.51 -3.32
N ILE A 110 -2.03 -4.90 -2.27
CA ILE A 110 -2.22 -6.30 -1.91
C ILE A 110 -3.69 -6.67 -2.05
N LEU A 111 -3.95 -7.82 -2.70
CA LEU A 111 -5.25 -8.47 -2.75
C LEU A 111 -5.19 -9.79 -2.02
N SER A 112 -6.22 -10.09 -1.22
CA SER A 112 -6.35 -11.37 -0.51
C SER A 112 -7.75 -11.92 -0.60
N ARG A 113 -7.88 -13.19 -0.97
CA ARG A 113 -9.14 -13.94 -0.87
C ARG A 113 -9.34 -14.57 0.52
N GLU A 114 -8.26 -14.75 1.27
CA GLU A 114 -8.27 -15.54 2.51
C GLU A 114 -8.39 -14.68 3.76
N VAL A 115 -7.76 -13.51 3.73
CA VAL A 115 -7.63 -12.64 4.89
C VAL A 115 -8.52 -11.43 4.66
N LYS A 116 -9.58 -11.32 5.48
CA LYS A 116 -10.54 -10.20 5.43
C LYS A 116 -9.91 -8.84 5.74
N LYS A 117 -8.84 -8.86 6.53
CA LYS A 117 -8.13 -7.70 7.08
C LYS A 117 -6.67 -7.78 6.65
N ILE A 118 -6.34 -7.17 5.52
CA ILE A 118 -5.00 -7.17 4.94
C ILE A 118 -4.47 -5.72 4.90
N GLY A 119 -3.16 -5.57 5.03
CA GLY A 119 -2.45 -4.30 5.08
C GLY A 119 -1.23 -4.32 4.17
N VAL A 120 -1.00 -3.22 3.48
CA VAL A 120 0.27 -2.93 2.81
C VAL A 120 0.66 -1.47 3.06
N ASP A 121 1.95 -1.24 3.24
CA ASP A 121 2.51 0.11 3.23
C ASP A 121 3.80 0.21 2.43
N ILE A 122 3.99 1.32 1.72
CA ILE A 122 5.17 1.63 0.92
C ILE A 122 5.77 2.96 1.38
N VAL A 123 7.06 2.94 1.64
CA VAL A 123 7.78 4.03 2.31
C VAL A 123 9.08 4.31 1.58
N LEU A 124 9.43 5.59 1.42
CA LEU A 124 10.76 6.00 0.94
C LEU A 124 11.76 5.85 2.08
N LYS A 125 12.88 5.14 1.85
CA LYS A 125 13.94 4.99 2.87
C LYS A 125 14.53 6.32 3.32
N ALA A 126 14.59 7.29 2.42
CA ALA A 126 15.14 8.61 2.67
C ALA A 126 14.14 9.60 3.29
N ASP A 127 12.91 9.19 3.62
CA ASP A 127 11.91 10.10 4.17
C ASP A 127 12.31 10.65 5.55
N LEU A 128 12.79 11.89 5.55
CA LEU A 128 13.23 12.61 6.75
C LEU A 128 12.11 12.80 7.78
N ARG A 129 10.84 12.71 7.38
CA ARG A 129 9.70 12.80 8.31
C ARG A 129 9.72 11.66 9.32
N ILE A 130 10.13 10.46 8.91
CA ILE A 130 10.17 9.26 9.76
C ILE A 130 11.08 9.50 10.96
N LYS A 131 12.31 9.99 10.71
CA LYS A 131 13.26 10.33 11.78
C LYS A 131 12.68 11.33 12.78
N ARG A 132 11.92 12.32 12.30
CA ARG A 132 11.32 13.35 13.16
C ARG A 132 10.19 12.81 14.04
N VAL A 133 9.45 11.80 13.59
CA VAL A 133 8.31 11.24 14.33
C VAL A 133 8.64 9.95 15.08
N ALA A 134 9.79 9.33 14.82
CA ALA A 134 10.18 8.02 15.34
C ALA A 134 9.93 7.88 16.86
N HIS A 135 10.44 8.81 17.67
CA HIS A 135 10.28 8.80 19.13
C HIS A 135 8.81 8.82 19.61
N ARG A 136 7.86 9.29 18.79
CA ARG A 136 6.43 9.35 19.11
C ARG A 136 5.68 8.07 18.76
N VAL A 137 6.12 7.36 17.72
CA VAL A 137 5.38 6.24 17.11
C VAL A 137 6.11 4.90 17.18
N MET A 138 7.39 4.92 17.56
CA MET A 138 8.25 3.74 17.71
C MET A 138 8.74 3.63 19.15
N ARG A 139 9.01 2.40 19.57
CA ARG A 139 9.67 2.06 20.83
C ARG A 139 11.17 2.27 20.70
N ASP A 140 11.84 2.43 21.82
CA ASP A 140 13.28 2.71 21.83
C ASP A 140 14.07 1.54 21.22
N GLN A 141 13.65 0.29 21.49
CA GLN A 141 14.23 -0.91 20.88
C GLN A 141 14.07 -0.93 19.36
N GLU A 142 12.91 -0.49 18.84
CA GLU A 142 12.66 -0.40 17.40
C GLU A 142 13.54 0.68 16.76
N ILE A 143 13.77 1.79 17.44
CA ILE A 143 14.64 2.88 17.00
C ILE A 143 16.11 2.44 16.98
N GLU A 144 16.55 1.73 18.00
CA GLU A 144 17.92 1.22 18.16
C GLU A 144 18.34 0.28 17.02
N THR A 145 17.38 -0.38 16.35
CA THR A 145 17.68 -1.20 15.15
C THR A 145 18.23 -0.39 13.96
N GLY A 146 17.99 0.93 13.92
CA GLY A 146 18.30 1.78 12.77
C GLY A 146 17.38 1.58 11.55
N ARG A 147 16.44 0.63 11.61
CA ARG A 147 15.54 0.23 10.51
C ARG A 147 14.23 1.01 10.51
N LEU A 148 14.33 2.34 10.62
CA LEU A 148 13.16 3.20 10.87
C LEU A 148 12.11 3.12 9.75
N ALA A 149 12.53 2.99 8.48
CA ALA A 149 11.61 2.90 7.35
C ALA A 149 10.83 1.58 7.37
N GLU A 150 11.49 0.47 7.69
CA GLU A 150 10.87 -0.85 7.87
C GLU A 150 9.88 -0.85 9.03
N VAL A 151 10.27 -0.31 10.18
CA VAL A 151 9.38 -0.23 11.35
C VAL A 151 8.15 0.61 11.01
N TRP A 152 8.34 1.75 10.34
CA TRP A 152 7.23 2.63 9.94
C TRP A 152 6.28 1.92 8.98
N ALA A 153 6.80 1.31 7.91
CA ALA A 153 6.01 0.57 6.93
C ALA A 153 5.22 -0.56 7.61
N CYS A 154 5.85 -1.33 8.50
CA CYS A 154 5.20 -2.40 9.25
C CYS A 154 4.04 -1.88 10.11
N LYS A 155 4.23 -0.80 10.87
CA LYS A 155 3.17 -0.24 11.71
C LYS A 155 2.01 0.33 10.89
N GLU A 156 2.28 1.01 9.78
CA GLU A 156 1.24 1.49 8.87
C GLU A 156 0.46 0.32 8.23
N ALA A 157 1.15 -0.76 7.82
CA ALA A 157 0.51 -1.96 7.31
C ALA A 157 -0.37 -2.63 8.39
N MET A 158 0.11 -2.72 9.63
CA MET A 158 -0.66 -3.20 10.78
C MET A 158 -1.90 -2.34 11.02
N TYR A 159 -1.75 -1.02 11.06
CA TYR A 159 -2.85 -0.08 11.25
C TYR A 159 -3.95 -0.27 10.18
N LYS A 160 -3.55 -0.42 8.91
CA LYS A 160 -4.46 -0.66 7.78
C LYS A 160 -5.22 -1.98 7.89
N ALA A 161 -4.56 -3.04 8.33
CA ALA A 161 -5.20 -4.34 8.50
C ALA A 161 -6.09 -4.40 9.74
N LEU A 162 -5.57 -3.96 10.89
CA LEU A 162 -6.15 -4.24 12.19
C LEU A 162 -7.16 -3.17 12.61
N GLY A 163 -6.96 -1.92 12.19
CA GLY A 163 -7.91 -0.82 12.30
C GLY A 163 -7.42 0.38 13.14
N PRO A 164 -8.21 1.46 13.18
CA PRO A 164 -7.76 2.78 13.64
C PRO A 164 -7.66 2.96 15.16
N LEU A 165 -8.06 1.96 15.95
CA LEU A 165 -8.08 2.04 17.41
C LEU A 165 -6.74 1.68 18.07
N LEU A 166 -5.69 1.47 17.27
CA LEU A 166 -4.39 1.00 17.74
C LEU A 166 -3.42 2.17 17.90
N ASP A 167 -2.78 2.23 19.06
CA ASP A 167 -1.66 3.11 19.36
C ASP A 167 -0.37 2.53 18.74
N PHE A 168 0.29 3.33 17.91
CA PHE A 168 1.50 2.91 17.19
C PHE A 168 2.65 2.49 18.10
N LYS A 169 2.78 3.10 19.28
CA LYS A 169 3.89 2.83 20.19
C LYS A 169 3.55 1.74 21.20
N LYS A 170 2.31 1.73 21.69
CA LYS A 170 1.85 0.79 22.73
C LYS A 170 1.35 -0.52 22.15
N ASP A 171 0.50 -0.48 21.12
CA ASP A 171 -0.25 -1.64 20.66
C ASP A 171 0.41 -2.36 19.48
N LEU A 172 1.17 -1.62 18.66
CA LEU A 172 1.90 -2.16 17.52
C LEU A 172 3.36 -2.37 17.89
N THR A 173 3.86 -3.60 17.70
CA THR A 173 5.28 -3.95 17.91
C THR A 173 5.88 -4.47 16.63
N VAL A 174 7.15 -4.20 16.40
CA VAL A 174 7.90 -4.74 15.27
C VAL A 174 9.15 -5.43 15.81
N ASP A 175 9.11 -6.76 15.79
CA ASP A 175 10.25 -7.59 16.16
C ASP A 175 10.77 -8.27 14.89
N PHE A 176 11.97 -7.91 14.44
CA PHE A 176 12.57 -8.51 13.26
C PHE A 176 13.06 -9.92 13.58
N ASP A 177 12.79 -10.86 12.68
CA ASP A 177 13.30 -12.22 12.82
C ASP A 177 14.83 -12.22 12.60
N SER A 178 15.56 -12.86 13.51
CA SER A 178 17.03 -12.90 13.49
C SER A 178 17.61 -13.79 12.41
N GLU A 179 16.83 -14.75 11.91
CA GLU A 179 17.22 -15.68 10.85
C GLU A 179 16.70 -15.22 9.49
N ASN A 180 15.63 -14.42 9.47
CA ASN A 180 15.04 -13.86 8.26
C ASN A 180 14.64 -12.40 8.42
N GLU A 181 15.53 -11.49 8.03
CA GLU A 181 15.30 -10.05 8.16
C GLU A 181 14.11 -9.52 7.35
N ASP A 182 13.59 -10.28 6.38
CA ASP A 182 12.39 -9.98 5.58
C ASP A 182 11.09 -10.31 6.32
N LEU A 183 11.19 -10.88 7.51
CA LEU A 183 10.07 -11.15 8.38
C LEU A 183 10.14 -10.28 9.63
N ALA A 184 8.98 -9.75 10.00
CA ALA A 184 8.76 -9.13 11.28
C ALA A 184 7.52 -9.72 11.94
N GLN A 185 7.56 -9.85 13.26
CA GLN A 185 6.39 -10.14 14.07
C GLN A 185 5.81 -8.85 14.64
N GLY A 186 4.49 -8.77 14.65
CA GLY A 186 3.80 -7.64 15.25
C GLY A 186 2.33 -7.90 15.45
N SER A 187 1.85 -7.53 16.65
CA SER A 187 0.47 -7.75 17.09
C SER A 187 -0.01 -9.20 16.91
N GLY A 188 0.89 -10.18 17.09
CA GLY A 188 0.59 -11.61 16.99
C GLY A 188 0.58 -12.21 15.58
N TYR A 189 1.03 -11.47 14.57
CA TYR A 189 1.08 -11.91 13.18
C TYR A 189 2.46 -11.74 12.55
N ASN A 190 2.70 -12.47 11.46
CA ASN A 190 3.87 -12.28 10.62
C ASN A 190 3.61 -11.23 9.53
N TRP A 191 4.62 -10.42 9.28
CA TRP A 191 4.64 -9.35 8.30
C TRP A 191 5.86 -9.53 7.40
N LYS A 192 5.64 -9.49 6.09
CA LYS A 192 6.74 -9.56 5.11
C LYS A 192 7.20 -8.16 4.76
N ILE A 193 8.50 -8.03 4.59
CA ILE A 193 9.19 -6.79 4.23
C ILE A 193 9.93 -7.04 2.93
N TYR A 194 9.68 -6.19 1.94
CA TYR A 194 10.38 -6.15 0.68
C TYR A 194 11.18 -4.86 0.62
N ARG A 195 12.43 -4.95 0.20
CA ARG A 195 13.30 -3.79 0.05
C ARG A 195 13.74 -3.68 -1.40
N GLU A 196 13.57 -2.50 -1.97
CA GLU A 196 14.26 -2.09 -3.19
C GLU A 196 15.23 -0.96 -2.85
N GLU A 197 15.92 -0.41 -3.84
CA GLU A 197 16.94 0.62 -3.61
C GLU A 197 16.40 1.80 -2.79
N LYS A 198 15.28 2.39 -3.24
CA LYS A 198 14.69 3.61 -2.65
C LYS A 198 13.53 3.36 -1.69
N ILE A 199 12.86 2.22 -1.83
CA ILE A 199 11.59 1.95 -1.14
C ILE A 199 11.68 0.73 -0.22
N VAL A 200 10.81 0.74 0.79
CA VAL A 200 10.47 -0.43 1.60
C VAL A 200 8.97 -0.65 1.48
N VAL A 201 8.56 -1.92 1.33
CA VAL A 201 7.17 -2.34 1.34
C VAL A 201 6.97 -3.34 2.46
N ALA A 202 6.01 -3.09 3.35
CA ALA A 202 5.59 -4.05 4.36
C ALA A 202 4.16 -4.52 4.07
N LEU A 203 3.88 -5.81 4.26
CA LEU A 203 2.53 -6.37 4.06
C LEU A 203 2.25 -7.58 4.94
N GLY A 204 0.95 -7.81 5.16
CA GLY A 204 0.44 -8.89 5.99
C GLY A 204 -0.98 -8.58 6.48
N PRO A 205 -1.49 -9.32 7.48
CA PRO A 205 -0.83 -10.42 8.18
C PRO A 205 -0.76 -11.72 7.34
N PHE A 206 0.24 -12.56 7.63
CA PHE A 206 0.42 -13.93 7.10
C PHE A 206 0.36 -14.99 8.21
#